data_AF-A0A8T2L0C6-F1
#
_entry.id   AF-A0A8T2L0C6-F1
#
_cell.length_a   1.000
_cell.length_b   1.000
_cell.length_c   1.000
_cell.angle_alpha   90.00
_cell.angle_beta   90.00
_cell.angle_gamma   90.00
#
_symmetry.space_group_name_H-M   'P 1'
#
loop_
_entity.id
_entity.type
_entity.pdbx_description
1 polymer ?
#
loop_
_entity_poly.entity_id
_entity_poly.type
_entity_poly.pdbx_seq_one_letter_code
_entity_poly.pdbx_strand_id
1 'polypeptide(L)'
;MNGGCCGWSVSIRVKACPGNYYVYEFVTTGDPCYNYTALDQPWRSTTVGSWSNCDSNFNWNGWYRLLYYGMNIRMPESCTTYDRCSTSITFWLNGSHPQISDGIISRQACGSWTRGCCEFYVSIQVKACPGNYYVYEFINPNFCNAAYCAGTQLYLGWALKRLRGKVVYKPHLHSQLRAAEAAK
;
A
#
# COMPACT_ATOMS: atom_id res chain seq x y z
N MET A 1 -2.42 6.61 -45.84
CA MET A 1 -2.60 5.96 -44.52
C MET A 1 -1.60 6.58 -43.57
N ASN A 2 -2.04 7.59 -42.79
CA ASN A 2 -1.18 8.31 -41.85
C ASN A 2 -1.13 7.56 -40.53
N GLY A 3 -0.12 6.70 -40.36
CA GLY A 3 0.20 6.07 -39.08
C GLY A 3 0.92 7.05 -38.16
N GLY A 4 0.17 7.93 -37.49
CA GLY A 4 0.73 8.77 -36.43
C GLY A 4 0.97 7.92 -35.18
N CYS A 5 2.17 7.99 -34.61
CA CYS A 5 2.45 7.46 -33.29
C CYS A 5 1.49 8.11 -32.27
N CYS A 6 0.63 7.34 -31.61
CA CYS A 6 -0.15 7.83 -30.48
C CYS A 6 0.84 8.29 -29.39
N GLY A 7 0.89 9.60 -29.15
CA GLY A 7 1.92 10.26 -28.36
C GLY A 7 1.92 9.86 -26.90
N TRP A 8 2.89 9.04 -26.49
CA TRP A 8 3.34 8.96 -25.11
C TRP A 8 4.40 10.04 -24.92
N SER A 9 4.21 10.96 -23.97
CA SER A 9 5.28 11.88 -23.60
C SER A 9 6.20 11.17 -22.60
N VAL A 10 7.50 11.24 -22.82
CA VAL A 10 8.50 10.72 -21.89
C VAL A 10 9.22 11.91 -21.30
N SER A 11 9.06 12.13 -20.00
CA SER A 11 9.81 13.14 -19.26
C SER A 11 11.08 12.52 -18.70
N ILE A 12 12.24 13.13 -18.94
CA ILE A 12 13.51 12.64 -18.42
C ILE A 12 13.78 13.33 -17.08
N ARG A 13 13.80 12.58 -15.97
CA ARG A 13 14.33 13.09 -14.70
C ARG A 13 15.82 12.76 -14.62
N VAL A 14 16.63 13.79 -14.40
CA VAL A 14 18.08 13.65 -14.29
C VAL A 14 18.46 13.72 -12.81
N LYS A 15 19.17 12.69 -12.33
CA LYS A 15 19.78 12.69 -11.00
C LYS A 15 21.31 12.74 -11.14
N ALA A 16 21.92 13.75 -10.53
CA ALA A 16 23.38 13.86 -10.45
C ALA A 16 23.93 12.88 -9.40
N CYS A 17 25.04 12.22 -9.73
CA CYS A 17 25.79 11.33 -8.86
C CYS A 17 27.22 11.86 -8.63
N PRO A 18 27.90 11.48 -7.53
CA PRO A 18 29.31 11.82 -7.31
C PRO A 18 30.19 11.38 -8.49
N GLY A 19 31.14 12.22 -8.89
CA GLY A 19 32.08 11.91 -9.98
C GLY A 19 31.63 12.29 -11.40
N ASN A 20 30.77 13.31 -11.55
CA ASN A 20 30.27 13.79 -12.86
C ASN A 20 29.48 12.73 -13.67
N TYR A 21 28.74 11.87 -12.97
CA TYR A 21 27.83 10.92 -13.59
C TYR A 21 26.37 11.38 -13.46
N TYR A 22 25.56 11.02 -14.46
CA TYR A 22 24.12 11.31 -14.49
C TYR A 22 23.34 10.02 -14.71
N VAL A 23 22.28 9.83 -13.92
CA VAL A 23 21.29 8.78 -14.16
C VAL A 23 20.06 9.42 -14.77
N TYR A 24 19.59 8.85 -15.87
CA TYR A 24 18.40 9.29 -16.60
C TYR A 24 17.24 8.34 -16.27
N GLU A 25 16.19 8.85 -15.67
CA GLU A 25 14.94 8.12 -15.43
C GLU A 25 13.91 8.55 -16.48
N PHE A 26 13.48 7.60 -17.30
CA PHE A 26 12.42 7.82 -18.28
C PHE A 26 11.07 7.70 -17.57
N VAL A 27 10.42 8.83 -17.33
CA VAL A 27 9.06 8.89 -16.78
C VAL A 27 8.08 8.91 -17.94
N THR A 28 7.36 7.82 -18.13
CA THR A 28 6.28 7.78 -19.13
C THR A 28 5.06 8.53 -18.58
N THR A 29 4.44 9.37 -19.41
CA THR A 29 3.14 9.95 -19.06
C THR A 29 2.12 8.83 -18.90
N GLY A 30 1.59 8.67 -17.68
CA GLY A 30 0.74 7.55 -17.33
C GLY A 30 1.42 6.46 -16.50
N ASP A 31 2.70 6.60 -16.14
CA ASP A 31 3.30 5.71 -15.15
C ASP A 31 2.58 5.89 -13.79
N PRO A 32 1.95 4.83 -13.26
CA PRO A 32 1.19 4.93 -12.02
C PRO A 32 2.05 5.20 -10.80
N CYS A 33 3.38 5.10 -10.89
CA CYS A 33 4.29 5.54 -9.83
C CYS A 33 4.33 7.07 -9.68
N TYR A 34 3.88 7.83 -10.68
CA TYR A 34 3.86 9.30 -10.59
C TYR A 34 2.47 9.89 -10.77
N ASN A 35 1.48 9.08 -11.17
CA ASN A 35 0.08 9.48 -11.30
C ASN A 35 -0.83 8.49 -10.54
N TYR A 36 -1.06 8.77 -9.26
CA TYR A 36 -1.90 7.98 -8.38
C TYR A 36 -2.68 8.86 -7.40
N THR A 37 -3.76 8.31 -6.85
CA THR A 37 -4.51 8.89 -5.74
C THR A 37 -3.99 8.34 -4.41
N ALA A 38 -3.68 9.22 -3.46
CA ALA A 38 -3.26 8.82 -2.12
C ALA A 38 -4.47 8.37 -1.28
N LEU A 39 -4.40 7.18 -0.71
CA LEU A 39 -5.36 6.63 0.25
C LEU A 39 -4.74 6.68 1.65
N ASP A 40 -4.73 7.87 2.25
CA ASP A 40 -4.27 8.08 3.63
C ASP A 40 -5.43 8.01 4.61
N GLN A 41 -5.97 6.80 4.75
CA GLN A 41 -7.15 6.52 5.56
C GLN A 41 -6.75 5.54 6.68
N PRO A 42 -6.43 6.04 7.90
CA PRO A 42 -5.91 5.20 8.98
C PRO A 42 -6.83 4.04 9.39
N TRP A 43 -8.14 4.17 9.14
CA TRP A 43 -9.13 3.13 9.39
C TRP A 43 -8.91 1.86 8.55
N ARG A 44 -8.14 1.92 7.46
CA ARG A 44 -7.74 0.78 6.62
C ARG A 44 -6.67 -0.11 7.26
N SER A 45 -6.08 0.29 8.38
CA SER A 45 -5.05 -0.49 9.07
C SER A 45 -5.60 -1.82 9.60
N THR A 46 -4.81 -2.90 9.49
CA THR A 46 -5.13 -4.20 10.09
C THR A 46 -5.22 -4.18 11.62
N THR A 47 -4.79 -3.11 12.30
CA THR A 47 -4.99 -2.95 13.76
C THR A 47 -6.35 -2.37 14.13
N VAL A 48 -7.09 -1.81 13.18
CA VAL A 48 -8.38 -1.17 13.46
C VAL A 48 -9.50 -2.16 13.18
N GLY A 49 -10.29 -2.46 14.21
CA GLY A 49 -11.54 -3.20 14.10
C GLY A 49 -12.73 -2.24 14.18
N SER A 50 -13.67 -2.35 13.24
CA SER A 50 -14.98 -1.68 13.23
C SER A 50 -15.80 -2.18 12.02
N TRP A 51 -17.07 -1.79 11.92
CA TRP A 51 -18.04 -2.25 10.91
C TRP A 51 -18.72 -1.08 10.19
N SER A 52 -17.93 -0.14 9.69
CA SER A 52 -18.50 1.14 9.23
C SER A 52 -18.05 1.57 7.84
N ASN A 53 -17.01 0.94 7.28
CA ASN A 53 -16.47 1.36 6.00
C ASN A 53 -16.78 0.34 4.90
N CYS A 54 -17.02 0.87 3.71
CA CYS A 54 -17.38 0.10 2.55
C CYS A 54 -16.77 0.71 1.30
N ASP A 55 -15.80 0.00 0.72
CA ASP A 55 -15.15 0.39 -0.51
C ASP A 55 -16.05 0.23 -1.74
N SER A 56 -17.21 -0.42 -1.63
CA SER A 56 -18.16 -0.50 -2.74
C SER A 56 -18.74 0.86 -3.13
N ASN A 57 -18.77 1.81 -2.19
CA ASN A 57 -19.26 3.17 -2.42
C ASN A 57 -18.17 4.09 -2.99
N PHE A 58 -16.92 3.61 -3.04
CA PHE A 58 -15.81 4.36 -3.59
C PHE A 58 -15.77 4.17 -5.11
N ASN A 59 -15.59 5.27 -5.85
CA ASN A 59 -15.46 5.22 -7.30
C ASN A 59 -14.01 4.85 -7.67
N TRP A 60 -13.75 3.55 -7.75
CA TRP A 60 -12.45 3.00 -8.15
C TRP A 60 -12.17 3.29 -9.62
N ASN A 61 -11.39 4.34 -9.87
CA ASN A 61 -10.86 4.68 -11.18
C ASN A 61 -9.39 5.11 -11.06
N GLY A 62 -8.48 4.37 -11.71
CA GLY A 62 -7.06 4.66 -11.73
C GLY A 62 -6.25 3.97 -10.63
N TRP A 63 -5.10 4.55 -10.32
CA TRP A 63 -4.09 3.95 -9.44
C TRP A 63 -4.10 4.59 -8.06
N TYR A 64 -3.84 3.77 -7.05
CA TYR A 64 -3.93 4.16 -5.65
C TYR A 64 -2.69 3.78 -4.88
N ARG A 65 -2.24 4.67 -3.99
CA ARG A 65 -1.16 4.40 -3.04
C ARG A 65 -1.72 4.42 -1.63
N LEU A 66 -1.58 3.31 -0.92
CA LEU A 66 -1.95 3.24 0.49
C LEU A 66 -0.95 4.03 1.33
N LEU A 67 -1.45 4.83 2.26
CA LEU A 67 -0.66 5.57 3.25
C LEU A 67 -1.24 5.39 4.65
N TYR A 68 -0.40 5.63 5.66
CA TYR A 68 -0.80 5.71 7.05
C TYR A 68 -0.13 6.91 7.72
N TYR A 69 -0.88 8.00 7.92
CA TYR A 69 -0.37 9.29 8.37
C TYR A 69 0.82 9.77 7.50
N GLY A 70 0.64 9.73 6.17
CA GLY A 70 1.65 10.10 5.18
C GLY A 70 2.78 9.08 4.98
N MET A 71 2.83 8.00 5.77
CA MET A 71 3.88 6.99 5.65
C MET A 71 3.50 5.89 4.65
N ASN A 72 4.51 5.36 3.95
CA ASN A 72 4.34 4.21 3.05
C ASN A 72 3.79 3.02 3.81
N ILE A 73 2.72 2.46 3.27
CA ILE A 73 2.15 1.22 3.74
C ILE A 73 1.67 0.41 2.54
N ARG A 74 1.48 -0.89 2.71
CA ARG A 74 1.11 -1.81 1.64
C ARG A 74 0.04 -2.78 2.11
N MET A 75 -0.67 -3.40 1.18
CA MET A 75 -1.58 -4.49 1.54
C MET A 75 -0.83 -5.59 2.30
N PRO A 76 -1.48 -6.27 3.25
CA PRO A 76 -0.87 -7.44 3.89
C PRO A 76 -0.78 -8.60 2.87
N GLU A 77 0.34 -9.32 2.88
CA GLU A 77 0.59 -10.49 2.01
C GLU A 77 0.11 -11.81 2.66
N SER A 78 -0.54 -11.70 3.81
CA SER A 78 -0.99 -12.82 4.63
C SER A 78 -2.45 -12.63 5.02
N CYS A 79 -3.12 -13.76 5.26
CA CYS A 79 -4.48 -13.78 5.74
C CYS A 79 -4.66 -12.81 6.91
N THR A 80 -5.50 -11.81 6.68
CA THR A 80 -5.95 -10.88 7.69
C THR A 80 -7.33 -11.33 8.11
N THR A 81 -7.59 -11.49 9.41
CA THR A 81 -8.90 -11.91 9.92
C THR A 81 -10.00 -10.96 9.43
N TYR A 82 -11.21 -11.49 9.25
CA TYR A 82 -12.41 -10.67 9.05
C TYR A 82 -12.58 -9.66 10.21
N ASP A 83 -13.37 -8.60 10.00
CA ASP A 83 -13.57 -7.50 10.97
C ASP A 83 -12.30 -6.71 11.29
N ARG A 84 -11.49 -6.48 10.27
CA ARG A 84 -10.30 -5.63 10.31
C ARG A 84 -10.40 -4.56 9.24
N CYS A 85 -9.56 -3.52 9.35
CA CYS A 85 -9.56 -2.40 8.42
C CYS A 85 -10.93 -1.69 8.38
N SER A 86 -11.61 -1.70 9.54
CA SER A 86 -12.92 -1.10 9.76
C SER A 86 -14.03 -1.57 8.82
N THR A 87 -13.93 -2.82 8.36
CA THR A 87 -14.85 -3.46 7.45
C THR A 87 -15.11 -4.90 7.87
N SER A 88 -16.16 -5.51 7.33
CA SER A 88 -16.54 -6.88 7.61
C SER A 88 -15.69 -7.85 6.77
N ILE A 89 -15.70 -7.66 5.45
CA ILE A 89 -14.90 -8.44 4.49
C ILE A 89 -13.56 -7.74 4.28
N THR A 90 -12.52 -8.39 4.79
CA THR A 90 -11.15 -7.84 4.86
C THR A 90 -10.34 -8.31 3.65
N PHE A 91 -10.06 -7.43 2.68
CA PHE A 91 -9.24 -7.78 1.51
C PHE A 91 -7.74 -7.66 1.79
N TRP A 92 -7.00 -8.75 1.58
CA TRP A 92 -5.54 -8.86 1.66
C TRP A 92 -4.96 -9.40 0.35
N LEU A 93 -3.65 -9.22 0.11
CA LEU A 93 -3.00 -9.63 -1.14
C LEU A 93 -2.57 -11.09 -1.08
N ASN A 94 -3.10 -11.93 -1.97
CA ASN A 94 -2.69 -13.32 -2.10
C ASN A 94 -1.43 -13.43 -2.97
N GLY A 95 -0.30 -13.60 -2.30
CA GLY A 95 1.03 -13.69 -2.91
C GLY A 95 1.94 -12.51 -2.54
N SER A 96 3.18 -12.59 -2.98
CA SER A 96 4.16 -11.51 -2.75
C SER A 96 3.91 -10.30 -3.65
N HIS A 97 4.21 -9.12 -3.12
CA HIS A 97 4.29 -7.91 -3.94
C HIS A 97 5.40 -8.03 -5.01
N PRO A 98 5.24 -7.36 -6.17
CA PRO A 98 6.26 -7.30 -7.21
C PRO A 98 7.59 -6.73 -6.72
N GLN A 99 8.65 -7.04 -7.45
CA GLN A 99 9.88 -6.26 -7.51
C GLN A 99 9.76 -5.14 -8.55
N ILE A 100 10.63 -4.13 -8.49
CA ILE A 100 10.65 -3.02 -9.47
C ILE A 100 10.80 -3.55 -10.91
N SER A 101 11.59 -4.62 -11.10
CA SER A 101 11.81 -5.27 -12.40
C SER A 101 10.58 -5.96 -12.98
N ASP A 102 9.60 -6.31 -12.14
CA ASP A 102 8.42 -7.06 -12.58
C ASP A 102 7.41 -6.17 -13.32
N GLY A 103 7.53 -4.84 -13.19
CA GLY A 103 6.61 -3.89 -13.77
C GLY A 103 5.21 -3.99 -13.16
N ILE A 104 4.19 -3.87 -14.02
CA ILE A 104 2.79 -4.04 -13.61
C ILE A 104 2.45 -5.52 -13.68
N ILE A 105 1.99 -6.09 -12.57
CA ILE A 105 1.58 -7.49 -12.52
C ILE A 105 0.19 -7.65 -11.91
N SER A 106 -0.51 -8.70 -12.32
CA SER A 106 -1.77 -9.10 -11.71
C SER A 106 -1.54 -9.91 -10.43
N ARG A 107 -2.36 -9.62 -9.42
CA ARG A 107 -2.45 -10.36 -8.16
C ARG A 107 -3.89 -10.57 -7.77
N GLN A 108 -4.14 -11.65 -7.03
CA GLN A 108 -5.45 -11.87 -6.45
C GLN A 108 -5.50 -11.17 -5.08
N ALA A 109 -6.48 -10.32 -4.86
CA ALA A 109 -6.85 -9.87 -3.54
C ALA A 109 -7.93 -10.82 -2.98
N CYS A 110 -7.67 -11.39 -1.82
CA CYS A 110 -8.56 -12.32 -1.13
C CYS A 110 -9.30 -11.59 -0.01
N GLY A 111 -10.62 -11.72 0.01
CA GLY A 111 -11.50 -11.25 1.08
C GLY A 111 -11.68 -12.33 2.13
N SER A 112 -11.21 -12.06 3.34
CA SER A 112 -11.45 -12.92 4.51
C SER A 112 -12.85 -12.66 5.06
N TRP A 113 -13.54 -13.75 5.39
CA TRP A 113 -14.86 -13.74 6.00
C TRP A 113 -15.03 -14.90 6.99
N THR A 114 -16.27 -15.20 7.37
CA THR A 114 -16.61 -16.16 8.44
C THR A 114 -16.17 -17.60 8.14
N ARG A 115 -16.02 -18.00 6.86
CA ARG A 115 -15.64 -19.38 6.49
C ARG A 115 -14.15 -19.54 6.18
N GLY A 116 -13.39 -18.45 6.13
CA GLY A 116 -11.95 -18.53 5.91
C GLY A 116 -11.31 -17.26 5.33
N CYS A 117 -10.03 -17.40 5.00
CA CYS A 117 -9.17 -16.29 4.58
C CYS A 117 -9.39 -15.82 3.13
N CYS A 118 -9.96 -16.65 2.26
CA CYS A 118 -10.18 -16.26 0.86
C CYS A 118 -11.54 -16.81 0.42
N GLU A 119 -12.60 -16.33 1.06
CA GLU A 119 -13.97 -16.66 0.69
C GLU A 119 -14.42 -15.84 -0.53
N PHE A 120 -13.96 -14.60 -0.60
CA PHE A 120 -14.14 -13.70 -1.75
C PHE A 120 -12.79 -13.44 -2.41
N TYR A 121 -12.77 -13.14 -3.70
CA TYR A 121 -11.54 -12.74 -4.38
C TYR A 121 -11.81 -11.86 -5.59
N VAL A 122 -10.83 -11.01 -5.88
CA VAL A 122 -10.81 -10.12 -7.04
C VAL A 122 -9.41 -10.06 -7.62
N SER A 123 -9.28 -9.90 -8.94
CA SER A 123 -7.98 -9.68 -9.58
C SER A 123 -7.69 -8.19 -9.64
N ILE A 124 -6.55 -7.78 -9.07
CA ILE A 124 -6.08 -6.39 -9.05
C ILE A 124 -4.71 -6.29 -9.72
N GLN A 125 -4.34 -5.10 -10.18
CA GLN A 125 -2.99 -4.85 -10.66
C GLN A 125 -2.15 -4.17 -9.59
N VAL A 126 -0.87 -4.52 -9.51
CA VAL A 126 0.08 -3.92 -8.57
C VAL A 126 1.41 -3.66 -9.26
N LYS A 127 2.03 -2.53 -8.93
CA LYS A 127 3.37 -2.15 -9.40
C LYS A 127 4.23 -1.70 -8.23
N ALA A 128 5.49 -2.13 -8.22
CA ALA A 128 6.50 -1.62 -7.32
C ALA A 128 7.15 -0.35 -7.88
N CYS A 129 7.27 0.68 -7.05
CA CYS A 129 7.76 1.99 -7.48
C CYS A 129 9.11 2.36 -6.84
N PRO A 130 9.94 3.16 -7.53
CA PRO A 130 11.13 3.77 -6.91
C PRO A 130 10.74 4.55 -5.65
N GLY A 131 11.44 4.34 -4.54
CA GLY A 131 11.09 4.94 -3.25
C GLY A 131 10.36 4.00 -2.28
N ASN A 132 10.37 2.69 -2.55
CA ASN A 132 9.89 1.64 -1.65
C ASN A 132 8.41 1.81 -1.25
N TYR A 133 7.56 1.94 -2.27
CA TYR A 133 6.11 1.90 -2.12
C TYR A 133 5.49 1.16 -3.31
N TYR A 134 4.21 0.87 -3.17
CA TYR A 134 3.42 0.16 -4.17
C TYR A 134 2.22 1.00 -4.56
N VAL A 135 1.84 0.85 -5.82
CA VAL A 135 0.59 1.40 -6.36
C VAL A 135 -0.27 0.27 -6.85
N TYR A 136 -1.57 0.40 -6.64
CA TYR A 136 -2.56 -0.62 -6.90
C TYR A 136 -3.65 -0.06 -7.80
N GLU A 137 -4.02 -0.81 -8.82
CA GLU A 137 -5.26 -0.61 -9.53
C GLU A 137 -6.30 -1.51 -8.86
N PHE A 138 -7.01 -0.94 -7.90
CA PHE A 138 -8.09 -1.61 -7.20
C PHE A 138 -9.34 -1.64 -8.06
N ILE A 139 -10.13 -2.70 -7.90
CA ILE A 139 -11.44 -2.81 -8.53
C ILE A 139 -12.52 -2.76 -7.47
N ASN A 140 -13.72 -2.32 -7.83
CA ASN A 140 -14.82 -2.35 -6.88
C ASN A 140 -15.11 -3.81 -6.48
N PRO A 141 -15.02 -4.17 -5.19
CA PRO A 141 -15.29 -5.54 -4.75
C PRO A 141 -16.77 -5.92 -4.90
N ASN A 142 -17.68 -4.98 -5.15
CA ASN A 142 -19.14 -5.17 -5.30
C ASN A 142 -19.84 -5.81 -4.09
N PHE A 143 -19.17 -5.86 -2.92
CA PHE A 143 -19.73 -6.33 -1.66
C PHE A 143 -19.90 -5.15 -0.70
N CYS A 144 -21.10 -5.01 -0.13
CA CYS A 144 -21.31 -4.08 0.98
C CYS A 144 -20.56 -4.58 2.22
N ASN A 145 -19.92 -3.65 2.95
CA ASN A 145 -19.00 -3.93 4.05
C ASN A 145 -17.74 -4.71 3.65
N ALA A 146 -17.14 -4.38 2.50
CA ALA A 146 -15.82 -4.86 2.09
C ALA A 146 -14.83 -3.71 1.93
N ALA A 147 -13.56 -3.91 2.31
CA ALA A 147 -12.51 -2.92 2.07
C ALA A 147 -11.12 -3.53 1.89
N TYR A 148 -10.28 -2.85 1.11
CA TYR A 148 -8.86 -3.18 0.96
C TYR A 148 -8.06 -2.72 2.19
N CYS A 149 -7.40 -3.68 2.82
CA CYS A 149 -6.57 -3.43 3.99
C CYS A 149 -5.21 -2.84 3.64
N ALA A 150 -4.78 -1.91 4.48
CA ALA A 150 -3.39 -1.59 4.66
C ALA A 150 -2.85 -2.46 5.80
N GLY A 151 -1.78 -3.21 5.53
CA GLY A 151 -1.02 -3.90 6.57
C GLY A 151 -0.50 -2.89 7.57
N THR A 152 0.01 -3.31 8.72
CA THR A 152 0.65 -2.39 9.63
C THR A 152 2.14 -2.34 9.32
N GLN A 153 2.67 -1.16 8.97
CA GLN A 153 4.11 -0.91 9.00
C GLN A 153 4.56 -0.86 10.48
N LEU A 154 4.34 -1.95 11.22
CA LEU A 154 4.99 -2.12 12.50
C LEU A 154 6.48 -2.16 12.14
N TYR A 155 7.22 -1.16 12.61
CA TYR A 155 8.68 -1.15 12.65
C TYR A 155 9.31 -2.43 13.26
N LEU A 156 8.49 -3.40 13.67
CA LEU A 156 8.82 -4.75 14.09
C LEU A 156 9.28 -5.68 12.95
N GLY A 157 8.93 -5.43 11.68
CA GLY A 157 9.29 -6.35 10.58
C GLY A 157 10.80 -6.42 10.30
N TRP A 158 11.52 -5.32 10.51
CA TRP A 158 12.98 -5.25 10.31
C TRP A 158 13.75 -5.59 11.60
N ALA A 159 13.09 -5.46 12.75
CA ALA A 159 13.66 -5.78 14.06
C ALA A 159 13.54 -7.27 14.41
N LEU A 160 12.48 -7.96 14.01
CA LEU A 160 12.26 -9.37 14.37
C LEU A 160 13.17 -10.35 13.61
N LYS A 161 13.63 -10.03 12.39
CA LYS A 161 14.61 -10.87 11.69
C LYS A 161 16.04 -10.75 12.23
N ARG A 162 16.34 -9.74 13.07
CA ARG A 162 17.70 -9.48 13.58
C ARG A 162 17.85 -9.68 15.09
N LEU A 163 16.78 -9.88 15.85
CA LEU A 163 16.84 -9.99 17.30
C LEU A 163 16.62 -11.43 17.80
N ARG A 164 17.63 -12.28 17.62
CA ARG A 164 18.01 -13.26 18.65
C ARG A 164 18.64 -12.53 19.85
N GLY A 165 17.89 -11.61 20.44
CA GLY A 165 18.35 -10.74 21.51
C GLY A 165 17.18 -10.00 22.10
N LYS A 166 16.77 -10.43 23.31
CA LYS A 166 15.64 -9.91 24.07
C LYS A 166 15.69 -8.38 24.17
N VAL A 167 14.64 -7.70 23.72
CA VAL A 167 14.30 -6.35 24.21
C VAL A 167 12.80 -6.35 24.52
N VAL A 168 12.49 -6.24 25.81
CA VAL A 168 11.13 -6.08 26.33
C VAL A 168 10.77 -4.60 26.23
N TYR A 169 9.78 -4.25 25.41
CA TYR A 169 9.28 -2.87 25.33
C TYR A 169 8.22 -2.64 26.42
N LYS A 170 8.45 -1.66 27.31
CA LYS A 170 7.49 -1.23 28.35
C LYS A 170 6.65 -0.03 27.84
N PRO A 171 5.30 -0.07 27.89
CA PRO A 171 4.43 0.94 27.24
C PRO A 171 4.42 2.35 27.87
N HIS A 172 5.13 2.59 28.97
CA HIS A 172 4.84 3.75 29.84
C HIS A 172 5.66 5.03 29.52
N LEU A 173 6.50 5.05 28.49
CA LEU A 173 7.42 6.18 28.23
C LEU A 173 7.00 7.11 27.08
N HIS A 174 5.90 6.83 26.38
CA HIS A 174 5.45 7.68 25.26
C HIS A 174 4.60 8.89 25.70
N SER A 175 4.05 8.88 26.92
CA SER A 175 3.33 10.04 27.48
C SER A 175 4.26 11.17 27.94
N GLN A 176 5.52 10.87 28.29
CA GLN A 176 6.44 11.88 28.81
C GLN A 176 7.18 12.68 27.72
N LEU A 177 7.31 12.15 26.50
CA LEU A 177 7.94 12.87 25.39
C LEU A 177 7.09 14.05 24.88
N ARG A 178 5.75 13.96 24.97
CA ARG A 178 4.86 15.09 24.60
C ARG A 178 4.83 16.21 25.64
N ALA A 179 5.23 15.95 26.88
CA ALA A 179 5.32 16.98 27.92
C ALA A 179 6.60 17.83 27.79
N ALA A 180 7.66 17.30 27.17
CA ALA A 180 8.92 18.02 26.98
C ALA A 180 8.92 18.96 25.76
N GLU A 181 8.02 18.75 24.78
CA GLU A 181 7.91 19.58 23.57
C GLU A 181 6.89 20.73 23.70
N ALA A 182 6.09 20.76 24.76
CA ALA A 182 5.14 21.84 25.04
C ALA A 182 5.70 22.96 25.94
N ALA A 183 7.00 22.92 26.26
CA ALA A 183 7.68 23.89 27.14
C ALA A 183 8.85 24.65 26.48
N LYS A 184 8.81 24.81 25.15
CA LYS A 184 9.63 25.78 24.41
C LYS A 184 8.71 26.76 23.70
#